data_AF-A0A356I684-F1
#
_entry.id   AF-A0A356I684-F1
#
_cell.length_a   1.000
_cell.length_b   1.000
_cell.length_c   1.000
_cell.angle_alpha   90.00
_cell.angle_beta   90.00
_cell.angle_gamma   90.00
#
_symmetry.space_group_name_H-M   'P 1'
#
loop_
_entity.id
_entity.type
_entity.pdbx_description
1 polymer ?
#
loop_
_entity_poly.entity_id
_entity_poly.type
_entity_poly.pdbx_seq_one_letter_code
_entity_poly.pdbx_strand_id
1 'polypeptide(L)' 'MSKTNSLFDQIQSLYATFEEEHAKNAGGNKAAGSRARKALGEIKKLVTAYRKASVAGE' A
#
# COMPACT_ATOMS: atom_id res chain seq x y z
N MET A 1 -4.21 -4.37 -19.38
CA MET A 1 -4.61 -3.94 -18.02
C MET A 1 -4.30 -2.46 -17.92
N SER A 2 -5.28 -1.60 -17.64
CA SER A 2 -5.03 -0.14 -17.56
C SER A 2 -4.03 0.18 -16.44
N LYS A 3 -3.34 1.31 -16.53
CA LYS A 3 -2.36 1.72 -15.51
C LYS A 3 -3.02 1.83 -14.13
N THR A 4 -4.24 2.34 -14.10
CA THR A 4 -5.11 2.39 -12.92
C THR A 4 -5.35 1.02 -12.28
N ASN A 5 -5.61 -0.03 -13.06
CA ASN A 5 -5.78 -1.40 -12.53
C ASN A 5 -4.46 -1.93 -11.92
N SER A 6 -3.33 -1.74 -12.58
CA SER A 6 -2.04 -2.17 -12.03
C SER A 6 -1.69 -1.45 -10.72
N LEU A 7 -2.00 -0.16 -10.62
CA LEU A 7 -1.81 0.62 -9.40
C LEU A 7 -2.75 0.16 -8.28
N PHE A 8 -4.00 -0.19 -8.61
CA PHE A 8 -4.96 -0.78 -7.67
C PHE A 8 -4.44 -2.09 -7.08
N ASP A 9 -3.97 -3.02 -7.92
CA ASP A 9 -3.44 -4.31 -7.47
C ASP A 9 -2.22 -4.15 -6.55
N GLN A 10 -1.34 -3.19 -6.86
CA GLN A 10 -0.20 -2.84 -6.01
C GLN A 10 -0.63 -2.25 -4.66
N ILE A 11 -1.62 -1.36 -4.66
CA ILE A 11 -2.19 -0.79 -3.43
C ILE A 11 -2.81 -1.88 -2.56
N GLN A 12 -3.59 -2.80 -3.13
CA GLN A 12 -4.19 -3.91 -2.39
C GLN A 12 -3.12 -4.82 -1.77
N SER A 13 -2.09 -5.17 -2.53
CA SER A 13 -0.99 -6.02 -2.05
C SER A 13 -0.25 -5.38 -0.86
N LEU A 14 0.02 -4.06 -0.95
CA LEU A 14 0.64 -3.32 0.15
C LEU A 14 -0.30 -3.18 1.35
N TYR A 15 -1.61 -3.05 1.13
CA TYR A 15 -2.59 -2.98 2.21
C TYR A 15 -2.67 -4.29 2.99
N ALA A 16 -2.68 -5.43 2.30
CA ALA A 16 -2.60 -6.75 2.93
C ALA A 16 -1.33 -6.89 3.79
N THR A 17 -0.18 -6.42 3.28
CA THR A 17 1.08 -6.38 4.05
C THR A 17 0.96 -5.48 5.28
N PHE A 18 0.31 -4.33 5.14
CA PHE A 18 0.08 -3.41 6.25
C PHE A 18 -0.79 -4.05 7.33
N GLU A 19 -1.91 -4.70 6.98
CA GLU A 19 -2.79 -5.38 7.93
C GLU A 19 -2.06 -6.50 8.67
N GLU A 20 -1.32 -7.35 7.94
CA GLU A 20 -0.57 -8.46 8.52
C GLU A 20 0.51 -7.97 9.51
N GLU A 21 1.34 -7.01 9.10
CA GLU A 21 2.39 -6.48 9.96
C GLU A 21 1.82 -5.63 11.11
N HIS A 22 0.67 -4.99 10.93
CA HIS A 22 -0.05 -4.32 12.02
C HIS A 22 -0.51 -5.31 13.08
N ALA A 23 -1.12 -6.42 12.68
CA ALA A 23 -1.55 -7.48 13.60
C ALA A 23 -0.37 -8.08 14.38
N LYS A 24 0.74 -8.38 13.70
CA LYS A 24 2.00 -8.84 14.34
C LYS A 24 2.55 -7.82 15.33
N ASN A 25 2.51 -6.53 14.98
CA ASN A 25 2.96 -5.46 15.86
C ASN A 25 2.07 -5.33 17.11
N ALA A 26 0.76 -5.43 16.96
CA ALA A 26 -0.19 -5.44 18.07
C ALA A 26 0.04 -6.66 18.99
N GLY A 27 0.49 -7.79 18.44
CA GLY A 27 0.95 -8.97 19.18
C GLY A 27 2.34 -8.85 19.84
N GLY A 28 2.97 -7.66 19.81
CA GLY A 28 4.24 -7.39 20.50
C GLY A 28 5.49 -7.47 19.62
N ASN A 29 5.39 -7.82 18.33
CA ASN A 29 6.53 -7.81 17.41
C ASN A 29 6.89 -6.38 16.97
N LYS A 30 7.79 -5.73 17.70
CA LYS A 30 8.22 -4.33 17.44
C LYS A 30 8.76 -4.10 16.02
N ALA A 31 9.43 -5.09 15.41
CA ALA A 31 9.96 -4.96 14.06
C ALA A 31 8.86 -4.85 13.00
N ALA A 32 7.71 -5.51 13.24
CA ALA A 32 6.55 -5.45 12.35
C ALA A 32 5.97 -4.03 12.24
N GLY A 33 6.03 -3.23 13.32
CA GLY A 33 5.61 -1.83 13.26
C GLY A 33 6.40 -0.99 12.24
N SER A 34 7.69 -1.27 12.06
CA SER A 34 8.49 -0.60 11.02
C SER A 34 8.04 -1.02 9.61
N ARG A 35 7.77 -2.31 9.41
CA ARG A 35 7.30 -2.84 8.11
C ARG A 35 5.92 -2.31 7.74
N ALA A 36 4.99 -2.25 8.70
CA ALA A 36 3.66 -1.67 8.52
C ALA A 36 3.75 -0.19 8.07
N ARG A 37 4.59 0.62 8.72
CA ARG A 37 4.81 2.02 8.32
C ARG A 37 5.45 2.15 6.93
N LYS A 38 6.38 1.25 6.58
CA LYS A 38 6.98 1.21 5.24
C LYS A 38 5.91 0.93 4.17
N ALA A 39 5.04 -0.07 4.39
CA ALA A 39 3.94 -0.37 3.47
C ALA A 39 3.00 0.84 3.28
N LEU A 40 2.61 1.51 4.36
CA LEU A 40 1.82 2.76 4.29
C LEU A 40 2.54 3.87 3.51
N GLY A 41 3.86 4.01 3.69
CA GLY A 41 4.67 4.98 2.95
C GLY A 41 4.65 4.74 1.44
N GLU A 42 4.70 3.48 1.00
CA GLU A 42 4.56 3.12 -0.41
C GLU A 42 3.13 3.33 -0.93
N ILE A 43 2.10 2.96 -0.16
CA ILE A 43 0.69 3.23 -0.50
C ILE A 43 0.48 4.73 -0.77
N LYS A 44 1.01 5.61 0.09
CA LYS A 44 0.89 7.07 -0.08
C LYS A 44 1.41 7.55 -1.43
N LYS A 45 2.52 6.98 -1.92
CA LYS A 45 3.07 7.31 -3.25
C LYS A 45 2.13 6.84 -4.35
N LEU A 46 1.62 5.60 -4.23
CA LEU A 46 0.73 5.01 -5.22
C LEU A 46 -0.64 5.69 -5.29
N VAL A 47 -1.19 6.20 -4.18
CA VAL A 47 -2.43 6.99 -4.19
C VAL A 47 -2.29 8.21 -5.09
N THR A 48 -1.16 8.92 -5.00
CA THR A 48 -0.90 10.07 -5.87
C THR A 48 -0.74 9.65 -7.33
N ALA A 49 -0.05 8.55 -7.59
CA ALA A 49 0.11 8.00 -8.95
C ALA A 49 -1.23 7.56 -9.56
N TYR A 50 -2.08 6.89 -8.77
CA TYR A 50 -3.41 6.44 -9.17
C TYR A 50 -4.29 7.63 -9.55
N ARG A 51 -4.35 8.66 -8.69
CA ARG A 51 -5.12 9.87 -8.99
C ARG A 51 -4.70 10.50 -10.32
N LYS A 52 -3.39 10.59 -10.58
CA LYS A 52 -2.86 11.13 -11.84
C LYS A 52 -3.25 10.28 -13.05
N ALA A 53 -3.06 8.95 -12.97
CA ALA A 53 -3.44 8.03 -14.04
C ALA A 53 -4.94 8.07 -14.32
N SER A 54 -5.77 8.12 -13.28
CA SER A 54 -7.23 8.17 -13.38
C SER A 54 -7.74 9.42 -14.10
N VAL A 55 -7.16 10.59 -13.83
CA VAL A 55 -7.58 11.83 -14.51
C VAL A 55 -7.02 11.94 -15.93
N ALA A 56 -5.89 11.30 -16.21
CA ALA A 56 -5.29 11.25 -17.54
C ALA A 56 -5.95 10.20 -18.47
N GLY A 57 -6.73 9.27 -17.92
CA GLY A 57 -7.35 8.18 -18.68
C GLY A 57 -6.39 7.04 -19.03
N GLU A 58 -5.37 6.82 -18.19
CA GLU A 58 -4.30 5.81 -18.38
C GLU A 58 -4.56 4.43 -17.72
#